data_AF-A0A2W4UKX8-F1
#
_entry.id   AF-A0A2W4UKX8-F1
#
_cell.length_a   1.000
_cell.length_b   1.000
_cell.length_c   1.000
_cell.angle_alpha   90.00
_cell.angle_beta   90.00
_cell.angle_gamma   90.00
#
_symmetry.space_group_name_H-M   'P 1'
#
loop_
_entity.id
_entity.type
_entity.pdbx_description
1 polymer ?
#
loop_
_entity_poly.entity_id
_entity_poly.type
_entity_poly.pdbx_seq_one_letter_code
_entity_poly.pdbx_strand_id
1 'polypeptide(L)'
;MNVILEFLHPLAGLIVLAEALNKLERVDPIAPGMSRRQRIVDGLKALAWLFLALGAGGAVAAPVLLALGVPDQAASLLTRLERPTLDQTAVLVGFATLIVRTRVKEG
;
A
#
# COMPACT_ATOMS: atom_id res chain seq x y z
N MET A 1 0.35 -24.81 -1.82
CA MET A 1 1.18 -23.59 -1.68
C MET A 1 1.21 -22.95 -3.05
N ASN A 2 0.56 -21.80 -3.24
CA ASN A 2 0.55 -21.14 -4.55
C ASN A 2 1.72 -20.15 -4.59
N VAL A 3 2.89 -20.66 -4.95
CA VAL A 3 4.17 -19.92 -4.99
C VAL A 3 4.04 -18.61 -5.79
N ILE A 4 3.19 -18.60 -6.81
CA ILE A 4 2.93 -17.40 -7.62
C ILE A 4 2.29 -16.30 -6.77
N LEU A 5 1.30 -16.62 -5.93
CA LEU A 5 0.65 -15.63 -5.07
C LEU A 5 1.59 -15.17 -3.95
N GLU A 6 2.36 -16.09 -3.37
CA GLU A 6 3.34 -15.78 -2.31
C GLU A 6 4.45 -14.85 -2.80
N PHE A 7 4.76 -14.84 -4.10
CA PHE A 7 5.72 -13.92 -4.69
C PHE A 7 5.09 -12.63 -5.23
N LEU A 8 3.99 -12.74 -6.00
CA LEU A 8 3.36 -11.59 -6.64
C LEU A 8 2.75 -10.62 -5.63
N HIS A 9 2.15 -11.14 -4.55
CA HIS A 9 1.48 -10.31 -3.56
C HIS A 9 2.44 -9.34 -2.83
N PRO A 10 3.56 -9.78 -2.21
CA PRO A 10 4.49 -8.86 -1.59
C PRO A 10 5.23 -7.97 -2.60
N LEU A 11 5.51 -8.45 -3.81
CA LEU A 11 6.14 -7.63 -4.85
C LEU A 11 5.22 -6.48 -5.30
N ALA A 12 3.96 -6.78 -5.59
CA ALA A 12 2.96 -5.76 -5.92
C ALA A 12 2.73 -4.82 -4.74
N GLY A 13 2.67 -5.36 -3.52
CA GLY A 13 2.64 -4.60 -2.28
C GLY A 13 3.81 -3.61 -2.16
N LEU A 14 5.03 -4.03 -2.47
CA LEU A 14 6.22 -3.15 -2.42
C LEU A 14 6.11 -1.97 -3.38
N ILE A 15 5.66 -2.21 -4.62
CA ILE A 15 5.47 -1.16 -5.63
C ILE A 15 4.41 -0.16 -5.17
N VAL A 16 3.26 -0.67 -4.72
CA VAL A 16 2.14 0.16 -4.25
C VAL A 16 2.54 0.95 -3.01
N LEU A 17 3.25 0.34 -2.06
CA LEU A 17 3.74 0.98 -0.85
C LEU A 17 4.70 2.13 -1.19
N ALA A 18 5.68 1.86 -2.06
CA ALA A 18 6.66 2.87 -2.46
C ALA A 18 5.97 4.10 -3.08
N GLU A 19 5.01 3.87 -3.98
CA GLU A 19 4.28 4.97 -4.60
C GLU A 19 3.38 5.70 -3.59
N ALA A 20 2.69 4.97 -2.71
CA ALA A 20 1.80 5.55 -1.71
C ALA A 20 2.58 6.46 -0.75
N LEU A 21 3.75 6.02 -0.27
CA LEU A 21 4.63 6.84 0.57
C LEU A 21 5.14 8.08 -0.17
N ASN A 22 5.61 7.93 -1.41
CA ASN A 22 6.05 9.05 -2.24
C ASN A 22 4.92 10.06 -2.52
N LYS A 23 3.67 9.61 -2.64
CA LYS A 23 2.53 10.53 -2.81
C LYS A 23 2.12 11.17 -1.49
N LEU A 24 2.17 10.43 -0.38
CA LEU A 24 1.85 10.93 0.94
C LEU A 24 2.80 12.06 1.37
N GLU A 25 4.10 11.93 1.08
CA GLU A 25 5.12 12.97 1.35
C GLU A 25 4.81 14.31 0.65
N ARG A 26 4.10 14.28 -0.48
CA ARG A 26 3.79 15.48 -1.29
C ARG A 26 2.49 16.17 -0.88
N VAL A 27 1.75 15.63 0.09
CA VAL A 27 0.49 16.22 0.54
C VAL A 27 0.77 17.20 1.69
N ASP A 28 0.20 18.40 1.61
CA ASP A 28 0.33 19.42 2.65
C ASP A 28 -1.03 20.09 2.91
N PRO A 29 -1.91 19.44 3.69
CA PRO A 29 -3.22 19.98 3.97
C PRO A 29 -3.15 21.16 4.96
N ILE A 30 -1.97 21.54 5.44
CA ILE A 30 -1.81 22.66 6.37
C ILE A 30 -1.24 23.90 5.67
N ALA A 31 -0.83 23.78 4.40
CA ALA A 31 -0.24 24.86 3.62
C ALA A 31 -1.03 26.19 3.70
N PRO A 32 -0.33 27.32 3.90
CA PRO A 32 -0.96 28.62 3.94
C PRO A 32 -1.55 29.00 2.57
N GLY A 33 -2.57 29.85 2.57
CA GLY A 33 -3.18 30.38 1.34
C GLY A 33 -4.17 29.46 0.61
N MET A 34 -4.45 28.26 1.14
CA MET A 34 -5.46 27.35 0.58
C MET A 34 -6.88 27.73 0.99
N SER A 35 -7.83 27.60 0.06
CA SER A 35 -9.26 27.62 0.37
C SER A 35 -9.68 26.40 1.22
N ARG A 36 -10.79 26.52 1.97
CA ARG A 36 -11.35 25.41 2.77
C ARG A 36 -11.56 24.13 1.94
N ARG A 37 -12.08 24.28 0.72
CA ARG A 37 -12.32 23.14 -0.18
C ARG A 37 -11.01 22.45 -0.57
N GLN A 38 -9.99 23.21 -0.96
CA GLN A 38 -8.69 22.63 -1.32
C GLN A 38 -8.09 21.88 -0.13
N ARG A 39 -8.20 22.45 1.07
CA ARG A 39 -7.70 21.84 2.30
C ARG A 39 -8.34 20.49 2.60
N ILE A 40 -9.67 20.40 2.47
CA ILE A 40 -10.41 19.14 2.63
C ILE A 40 -9.98 18.13 1.58
N VAL A 41 -9.91 18.54 0.30
CA VAL A 41 -9.50 17.65 -0.79
C VAL A 41 -8.08 17.11 -0.57
N ASP A 42 -7.15 17.96 -0.12
CA ASP A 42 -5.78 17.54 0.14
C ASP A 42 -5.69 16.60 1.34
N GLY A 43 -6.42 16.88 2.42
CA GLY A 43 -6.54 15.95 3.56
C GLY A 43 -7.12 14.59 3.16
N LEU A 44 -8.13 14.56 2.28
CA LEU A 44 -8.68 13.30 1.75
C LEU A 44 -7.67 12.53 0.90
N LYS A 45 -6.81 13.21 0.14
CA LYS A 45 -5.70 12.56 -0.58
C LYS A 45 -4.70 11.95 0.40
N ALA A 46 -4.30 12.69 1.44
CA ALA A 46 -3.39 12.17 2.47
C ALA A 46 -3.97 10.90 3.10
N LEU A 47 -5.24 10.92 3.51
CA LEU A 47 -5.91 9.76 4.10
C LEU A 47 -5.97 8.58 3.12
N ALA A 48 -6.29 8.82 1.85
CA ALA A 48 -6.31 7.78 0.83
C ALA A 48 -4.93 7.12 0.65
N TRP A 49 -3.86 7.92 0.53
CA TRP A 49 -2.50 7.41 0.41
C TRP A 49 -2.02 6.70 1.68
N LEU A 50 -2.41 7.19 2.86
CA LEU A 50 -2.12 6.54 4.14
C LEU A 50 -2.75 5.15 4.23
N PHE A 51 -4.05 5.02 3.92
CA PHE A 51 -4.71 3.71 3.94
C PHE A 51 -4.13 2.75 2.90
N LEU A 52 -3.76 3.25 1.72
CA LEU A 52 -3.10 2.44 0.70
C LEU A 52 -1.72 1.97 1.17
N ALA A 53 -0.94 2.84 1.82
CA ALA A 53 0.35 2.49 2.41
C ALA A 53 0.22 1.47 3.54
N LEU A 54 -0.79 1.59 4.41
CA LEU A 54 -1.05 0.60 5.47
C LEU A 54 -1.40 -0.78 4.88
N GLY A 55 -2.30 -0.83 3.90
CA GLY A 55 -2.68 -2.08 3.24
C GLY A 55 -1.52 -2.75 2.49
N ALA A 56 -0.78 -1.97 1.69
CA ALA A 56 0.38 -2.47 0.95
C ALA A 56 1.56 -2.81 1.88
N GLY A 57 1.72 -2.07 2.97
CA GLY A 57 2.71 -2.34 4.02
C GLY A 57 2.47 -3.70 4.68
N GLY A 58 1.22 -4.06 4.93
CA GLY A 58 0.86 -5.40 5.43
C GLY A 58 1.31 -6.52 4.49
N ALA A 59 1.11 -6.34 3.18
CA ALA A 59 1.53 -7.30 2.15
C ALA A 59 3.05 -7.54 2.13
N VAL A 60 3.85 -6.51 2.42
CA VAL A 60 5.32 -6.58 2.48
C VAL A 60 5.81 -7.10 3.83
N ALA A 61 5.20 -6.64 4.94
CA ALA A 61 5.62 -6.98 6.29
C ALA A 61 5.26 -8.42 6.67
N ALA A 62 4.11 -8.94 6.21
CA ALA A 62 3.63 -10.27 6.57
C ALA A 62 4.66 -11.40 6.33
N PRO A 63 5.25 -11.59 5.13
CA PRO A 63 6.24 -12.65 4.92
C PRO A 63 7.49 -12.49 5.79
N VAL A 64 7.92 -11.26 6.07
CA VAL A 64 9.08 -10.98 6.94
C VAL A 64 8.77 -11.37 8.38
N LEU A 65 7.60 -10.98 8.90
CA LEU A 65 7.18 -11.30 10.27
C LEU A 65 6.98 -12.81 10.46
N LEU A 66 6.38 -13.49 9.48
CA LEU A 66 6.24 -14.94 9.47
C LEU A 66 7.60 -15.66 9.44
N ALA A 67 8.54 -15.16 8.63
CA ALA A 67 9.90 -15.71 8.60
C ALA A 67 10.66 -15.52 9.93
N LEU A 68 10.34 -14.46 10.69
CA LEU A 68 10.87 -14.22 12.03
C LEU A 68 10.14 -15.03 13.13
N GLY A 69 9.15 -15.86 12.76
CA GLY A 69 8.41 -16.70 13.71
C GLY A 69 7.37 -15.96 14.54
N VAL A 70 6.94 -14.76 14.11
CA VAL A 70 5.86 -14.03 14.77
C VAL A 70 4.55 -14.79 14.58
N PRO A 71 3.85 -15.16 15.66
CA PRO A 71 2.63 -15.96 15.54
C PRO A 71 1.51 -15.15 14.87
N ASP A 72 0.74 -15.82 14.01
CA ASP A 72 -0.29 -15.21 13.14
C ASP A 72 -1.30 -14.32 13.88
N GLN A 73 -1.50 -14.59 15.16
CA GLN A 73 -2.48 -13.96 16.04
C GLN A 73 -1.99 -12.64 16.65
N ALA A 74 -0.66 -12.44 16.72
CA ALA A 74 -0.03 -11.31 17.41
C ALA A 74 -0.29 -9.96 16.73
N ALA A 75 -0.58 -9.96 15.42
CA ALA A 75 -0.79 -8.73 14.66
C ALA A 75 -2.22 -8.56 14.12
N SER A 76 -3.18 -9.33 14.63
CA SER A 76 -4.54 -9.48 14.09
C SER A 76 -5.35 -8.18 13.92
N LEU A 77 -5.04 -7.12 14.68
CA LEU A 77 -5.72 -5.82 14.60
C LEU A 77 -5.32 -4.97 13.38
N LEU A 78 -4.08 -5.11 12.89
CA LEU A 78 -3.54 -4.27 11.80
C LEU A 78 -3.17 -5.08 10.55
N THR A 79 -2.83 -6.36 10.73
CA THR A 79 -2.36 -7.24 9.67
C THR A 79 -2.84 -8.65 9.92
N ARG A 80 -3.62 -9.19 8.99
CA ARG A 80 -3.77 -10.64 8.89
C ARG A 80 -2.42 -11.18 8.44
N LEU A 81 -1.70 -11.81 9.36
CA LEU A 81 -0.56 -12.68 9.06
C LEU A 81 -1.07 -14.00 8.45
N GLU A 82 -2.00 -13.92 7.50
CA GLU A 82 -2.52 -15.05 6.76
C GLU A 82 -1.90 -15.07 5.36
N ARG A 83 -1.97 -16.23 4.71
CA ARG A 83 -1.47 -16.39 3.34
C ARG A 83 -2.24 -15.47 2.37
N PRO A 84 -1.55 -14.90 1.36
CA PRO A 84 -2.18 -14.01 0.40
C PRO A 84 -3.29 -14.72 -0.38
N THR A 85 -4.46 -14.09 -0.46
CA THR A 85 -5.59 -14.58 -1.23
C THR A 85 -5.56 -14.03 -2.66
N LEU A 86 -6.26 -14.69 -3.58
CA LEU A 86 -6.26 -14.30 -5.00
C LEU A 86 -6.87 -12.91 -5.22
N ASP A 87 -7.96 -12.58 -4.54
CA ASP A 87 -8.66 -11.31 -4.63
C ASP A 87 -7.80 -10.12 -4.15
N GLN A 88 -7.16 -10.26 -2.99
CA GLN A 88 -6.25 -9.23 -2.47
C GLN A 88 -5.04 -9.04 -3.38
N THR A 89 -4.48 -10.15 -3.88
CA THR A 89 -3.35 -10.13 -4.83
C THR A 89 -3.74 -9.46 -6.14
N ALA A 90 -4.93 -9.76 -6.69
CA ALA A 90 -5.41 -9.13 -7.92
C ALA A 90 -5.58 -7.61 -7.77
N VAL A 91 -6.09 -7.14 -6.62
CA VAL A 91 -6.20 -5.71 -6.32
C VAL A 91 -4.81 -5.06 -6.29
N LEU A 92 -3.85 -5.61 -5.53
CA LEU A 92 -2.50 -5.05 -5.44
C LEU A 92 -1.78 -5.07 -6.78
N VAL A 93 -1.86 -6.17 -7.54
CA VAL A 93 -1.26 -6.27 -8.88
C VAL A 93 -1.90 -5.25 -9.83
N GLY A 94 -3.22 -5.05 -9.77
CA GLY A 94 -3.90 -4.02 -10.55
C GLY A 94 -3.36 -2.62 -10.27
N PHE A 95 -3.24 -2.25 -8.98
CA PHE A 95 -2.64 -0.97 -8.60
C PHE A 95 -1.18 -0.86 -9.03
N ALA A 96 -0.36 -1.88 -8.78
CA ALA A 96 1.05 -1.89 -9.20
C ALA A 96 1.18 -1.71 -10.71
N THR A 97 0.32 -2.35 -11.51
CA THR A 97 0.30 -2.21 -12.97
C THR A 97 -0.03 -0.77 -13.39
N LEU A 98 -1.04 -0.14 -12.77
CA LEU A 98 -1.39 1.25 -13.05
C LEU A 98 -0.25 2.20 -12.68
N ILE A 99 0.42 1.97 -11.56
CA ILE A 99 1.55 2.77 -11.09
C ILE A 99 2.71 2.66 -12.08
N VAL A 100 3.14 1.44 -12.41
CA VAL A 100 4.22 1.20 -13.39
C VAL A 100 3.88 1.85 -14.73
N ARG A 101 2.64 1.69 -15.21
CA ARG A 101 2.17 2.35 -16.43
C ARG A 101 2.33 3.88 -16.36
N THR A 102 1.95 4.50 -15.24
CA THR A 102 2.10 5.96 -15.09
C THR A 102 3.56 6.38 -15.10
N ARG A 103 4.45 5.65 -14.43
CA ARG A 103 5.89 5.94 -14.41
C ARG A 103 6.55 5.78 -15.78
N VAL A 104 6.18 4.75 -16.54
CA VAL A 104 6.66 4.56 -17.91
C VAL A 104 6.18 5.67 -18.86
N LYS A 105 5.01 6.26 -18.61
CA LYS A 105 4.52 7.40 -19.40
C LYS A 105 5.23 8.72 -19.06
N GLU A 106 5.70 8.86 -17.82
CA GLU A 106 6.31 10.08 -17.30
C GLU A 106 7.83 10.16 -17.52
N GLY A 107 8.51 9.04 -17.77
CA GLY A 107 9.94 8.96 -18.09
C GLY A 107 10.21 8.79 -19.58
#